data_AF-A0A1C5CD95-F1
#
_entry.id   AF-A0A1C5CD95-F1
#
_cell.length_a   1.000
_cell.length_b   1.000
_cell.length_c   1.000
_cell.angle_alpha   90.00
_cell.angle_beta   90.00
_cell.angle_gamma   90.00
#
_symmetry.space_group_name_H-M   'P 1'
#
loop_
_entity.id
_entity.type
_entity.pdbx_description
1 polymer ?
#
loop_
_entity_poly.entity_id
_entity_poly.type
_entity_poly.pdbx_seq_one_letter_code
_entity_poly.pdbx_strand_id
1 'polypeptide(L)' 'MTDQPTRTGHQLDPTAVAGLQAHAERTRWDSDRYAAVLEDIATNGPPPVEDCRPREELREAQLARLAAQRPAVA' A
#
# COMPACT_ATOMS: atom_id res chain seq x y z
N MET A 1 21.83 -42.85 10.18
CA MET A 1 21.25 -42.28 8.95
C MET A 1 20.05 -41.46 9.38
N THR A 2 20.19 -40.14 9.41
CA THR A 2 19.07 -39.26 9.78
C THR A 2 18.21 -39.08 8.54
N ASP A 3 16.99 -39.64 8.56
CA ASP A 3 15.97 -39.39 7.56
C ASP A 3 15.66 -37.89 7.56
N GLN A 4 16.19 -37.18 6.55
CA GLN A 4 15.80 -35.82 6.28
C GLN A 4 14.46 -35.89 5.54
N PRO A 5 13.39 -35.25 6.04
CA PRO A 5 12.10 -35.33 5.38
C PRO A 5 12.25 -34.80 3.96
N THR A 6 12.02 -35.68 2.98
CA THR A 6 11.89 -35.30 1.59
C THR A 6 10.76 -34.28 1.51
N ARG A 7 11.10 -33.00 1.29
CA ARG A 7 10.12 -32.04 0.78
C ARG A 7 9.69 -32.59 -0.57
N THR A 8 8.58 -33.32 -0.61
CA THR A 8 7.81 -33.52 -1.82
C THR A 8 7.46 -32.12 -2.31
N GLY A 9 8.21 -31.65 -3.31
CA GLY A 9 8.02 -30.32 -3.88
C GLY A 9 6.63 -30.23 -4.46
N HIS A 10 5.71 -29.61 -3.73
CA HIS A 10 4.45 -29.18 -4.31
C HIS A 10 4.78 -28.15 -5.37
N GLN A 11 4.56 -28.49 -6.65
CA GLN A 11 4.72 -27.54 -7.73
C GLN A 11 3.73 -26.40 -7.50
N LEU A 12 4.25 -25.19 -7.31
CA LEU A 12 3.42 -24.01 -7.13
C LEU A 12 2.70 -23.69 -8.44
N ASP A 13 1.43 -23.28 -8.34
CA ASP A 13 0.66 -22.81 -9.48
C ASP A 13 1.40 -21.63 -10.15
N PRO A 14 1.80 -21.73 -11.43
CA PRO A 14 2.56 -20.67 -12.11
C PRO A 14 1.85 -19.32 -12.11
N THR A 15 0.51 -19.31 -12.17
CA THR A 15 -0.28 -18.08 -12.12
C THR A 15 -0.21 -17.43 -10.74
N ALA A 16 -0.36 -18.20 -9.67
CA ALA A 16 -0.18 -17.71 -8.30
C ALA A 16 1.25 -17.16 -8.07
N VAL A 17 2.28 -17.84 -8.59
CA VAL A 17 3.67 -17.37 -8.52
C VAL A 17 3.84 -16.03 -9.24
N ALA A 18 3.35 -15.91 -10.47
CA ALA A 18 3.42 -14.68 -11.23
C ALA A 18 2.66 -13.52 -10.54
N GLY A 19 1.50 -13.81 -9.96
CA GLY A 19 0.73 -12.83 -9.17
C GLY A 19 1.50 -12.33 -7.95
N LEU A 20 2.16 -13.24 -7.22
CA LEU A 20 2.99 -12.87 -6.07
C LEU A 20 4.21 -12.05 -6.48
N GLN A 21 4.86 -12.40 -7.59
CA GLN A 21 5.99 -11.63 -8.13
C GLN A 21 5.56 -10.21 -8.51
N ALA A 22 4.45 -10.07 -9.23
CA ALA A 22 3.90 -8.76 -9.60
C ALA A 22 3.50 -7.93 -8.37
N HIS A 23 2.97 -8.57 -7.32
CA HIS A 23 2.68 -7.89 -6.06
C HIS A 23 3.98 -7.40 -5.39
N ALA A 24 5.00 -8.25 -5.30
CA ALA A 24 6.29 -7.90 -4.71
C ALA A 24 6.99 -6.76 -5.48
N GLU A 25 6.93 -6.75 -6.81
CA GLU A 25 7.44 -5.66 -7.64
C GLU A 25 6.71 -4.35 -7.35
N ARG A 26 5.38 -4.39 -7.25
CA ARG A 26 4.58 -3.22 -6.89
C ARG A 26 4.92 -2.70 -5.50
N THR A 27 5.04 -3.58 -4.51
CA THR A 27 5.43 -3.20 -3.14
C THR A 27 6.81 -2.56 -3.10
N ARG A 28 7.79 -3.10 -3.84
CA ARG A 28 9.12 -2.49 -3.95
C ARG A 28 9.04 -1.10 -4.57
N TRP A 29 8.34 -0.97 -5.69
CA TRP A 29 8.15 0.32 -6.36
C TRP A 29 7.48 1.36 -5.44
N ASP A 30 6.43 0.97 -4.72
CA ASP A 30 5.76 1.85 -3.77
C ASP A 30 6.70 2.25 -2.62
N SER A 31 7.49 1.30 -2.11
CA SER A 31 8.49 1.55 -1.07
C SER A 31 9.55 2.54 -1.54
N ASP A 32 10.09 2.37 -2.74
CA ASP A 32 11.11 3.26 -3.31
C ASP A 32 10.54 4.67 -3.49
N ARG A 33 9.29 4.77 -3.96
CA ARG A 33 8.59 6.05 -4.09
C ARG A 33 8.38 6.74 -2.74
N TYR A 34 8.00 6.00 -1.69
CA TYR A 34 7.86 6.58 -0.35
C TYR A 34 9.20 7.00 0.24
N ALA A 35 10.25 6.19 0.08
CA ALA A 35 11.59 6.54 0.52
C ALA A 35 12.06 7.84 -0.13
N ALA A 36 11.88 7.99 -1.45
CA ALA A 36 12.23 9.22 -2.16
C ALA A 36 11.50 10.47 -1.61
N VAL A 37 10.20 10.36 -1.31
CA VAL A 37 9.44 11.47 -0.72
C VAL A 37 9.93 11.79 0.70
N LEU A 38 10.25 10.77 1.50
CA LEU A 38 10.76 10.98 2.86
C LEU A 38 12.16 11.60 2.86
N GLU A 39 13.02 11.20 1.91
CA GLU A 39 14.34 11.80 1.69
C GLU A 39 14.22 13.27 1.26
N ASP A 40 13.27 13.58 0.37
CA ASP A 40 12.99 14.95 -0.05
C ASP A 40 12.52 15.81 1.13
N ILE A 41 11.58 15.32 1.95
CA ILE A 41 11.12 16.02 3.17
C ILE A 41 12.27 16.20 4.18
N ALA A 42 13.13 15.19 4.35
CA ALA A 42 14.28 15.31 5.24
C ALA A 42 15.29 16.35 4.75
N THR A 43 15.43 16.51 3.44
CA THR A 43 16.37 17.44 2.80
C THR A 43 15.84 18.87 2.73
N ASN A 44 14.57 19.03 2.35
CA ASN A 44 13.96 20.30 1.97
C ASN A 44 12.91 20.79 2.99
N GLY A 45 12.59 19.97 3.99
CA GLY A 45 11.47 20.22 4.90
C GLY A 45 10.11 19.83 4.30
N PRO A 46 9.05 19.84 5.11
CA PRO A 46 7.69 19.65 4.61
C PRO A 46 7.25 20.81 3.72
N PRO A 47 6.24 20.62 2.86
CA PRO A 47 5.64 21.70 2.10
C PRO A 47 5.08 22.80 3.01
N PRO A 48 4.96 24.05 2.52
CA PRO A 48 4.36 25.16 3.25
C PRO A 48 2.94 24.83 3.69
N VAL A 49 2.50 25.40 4.81
CA VAL A 49 1.15 25.16 5.35
C VAL A 49 0.08 25.70 4.41
N GLU A 50 0.38 26.76 3.68
CA GLU A 50 -0.46 27.41 2.68
C GLU A 50 -0.79 26.48 1.49
N ASP A 51 0.11 25.54 1.20
CA ASP A 51 -0.05 24.51 0.17
C ASP A 51 -0.67 23.22 0.73
N CYS A 52 -0.87 23.13 2.06
CA CYS A 52 -1.43 21.97 2.72
C CYS A 52 -2.96 22.09 2.88
N ARG A 53 -3.65 20.95 2.79
CA ARG A 53 -5.08 20.89 3.16
C ARG A 53 -5.24 20.56 4.65
N PRO A 54 -6.04 21.33 5.41
CA PRO A 54 -6.38 21.00 6.79
C PRO A 54 -6.99 19.61 6.89
N ARG A 55 -6.64 18.88 7.95
CA ARG A 55 -7.10 17.52 8.17
C ARG A 55 -8.62 17.47 8.32
N GLU A 56 -9.20 18.49 8.92
CA GLU A 56 -10.64 18.62 9.15
C GLU A 56 -11.39 18.64 7.82
N GLU A 57 -10.91 19.39 6.83
CA GLU A 57 -11.52 19.46 5.50
C GLU A 57 -11.49 18.10 4.78
N LEU A 58 -10.35 17.41 4.83
CA LEU A 58 -10.22 16.07 4.25
C LEU A 58 -11.14 15.07 4.93
N ARG A 59 -11.24 15.13 6.26
CA ARG A 59 -12.11 14.26 7.06
C ARG A 59 -13.56 14.49 6.70
N GLU A 60 -14.03 15.74 6.68
CA GLU A 60 -15.43 16.05 6.38
C GLU A 60 -15.79 15.70 4.93
N ALA A 61 -14.92 15.96 3.97
CA ALA A 61 -15.14 15.56 2.57
C ALA A 61 -15.28 14.04 2.44
N GLN A 62 -14.45 13.27 3.14
CA GLN A 62 -14.52 11.81 3.10
C GLN A 62 -15.77 11.27 3.82
N LEU A 63 -16.17 11.89 4.94
CA LEU A 63 -17.39 11.52 5.65
C LEU A 63 -18.64 11.80 4.82
N ALA A 64 -18.70 12.96 4.15
CA ALA A 64 -19.78 13.29 3.23
C ALA A 64 -19.86 12.28 2.07
N ARG A 65 -18.70 11.90 1.50
CA ARG A 65 -18.60 10.87 0.46
C ARG A 65 -19.14 9.52 0.95
N LEU A 66 -18.75 9.09 2.15
CA LEU A 66 -19.23 7.84 2.76
C LEU A 66 -20.74 7.89 3.07
N ALA A 67 -21.24 9.02 3.55
CA ALA A 67 -22.66 9.22 3.80
C ALA A 67 -23.48 9.12 2.51
N ALA A 68 -23.01 9.72 1.41
CA ALA A 68 -23.64 9.62 0.10
C ALA A 68 -23.59 8.20 -0.49
N GLN A 69 -22.60 7.40 -0.10
CA GLN A 69 -22.45 6.00 -0.54
C GLN A 69 -23.22 5.00 0.32
N ARG A 70 -23.70 5.39 1.52
CA ARG A 70 -24.54 4.49 2.30
C ARG A 70 -25.89 4.35 1.60
N PRO A 71 -26.28 3.14 1.15
CA PRO A 71 -27.68 2.89 0.88
C PRO A 71 -28.44 3.18 2.18
N ALA A 72 -29.61 3.78 2.08
CA ALA A 72 -30.51 3.90 3.22
C ALA A 72 -30.71 2.48 3.77
N VAL A 73 -30.08 2.18 4.91
CA VAL A 73 -30.34 0.95 5.65
C VAL A 73 -31.75 1.14 6.21
N ALA A 74 -32.73 0.62 5.47
CA ALA A 74 -34.11 0.51 5.89
C ALA A 74 -34.28 -0.69 6.84
#